data_AF-A0AA51GP01-F1
#
_entry.id   AF-A0AA51GP01-F1
#
_cell.length_a   1.000
_cell.length_b   1.000
_cell.length_c   1.000
_cell.angle_alpha   90.00
_cell.angle_beta   90.00
_cell.angle_gamma   90.00
#
_symmetry.space_group_name_H-M   'P 1'
#
loop_
_entity.id
_entity.type
_entity.pdbx_description
1 polymer ?
#
loop_
_entity_poly.entity_id
_entity_poly.type
_entity_poly.pdbx_seq_one_letter_code
_entity_poly.pdbx_strand_id
1 'polypeptide(L)'
;MKKEKGIRKNVLCTMRLLAEKDTPSALDLHRKITLEIGDENIFCAEHTIEESILGKGFVIGIFDSDYLVAIRAISYGGKYMEEAQKDLQLHPSERDHIAVMDFCITEKAFRGNYIQHFTFLKAEEILYPERYHLHSTISPLNIFSLRNVLRSGFLIVDLKEKYGGYLRFILHKDIRTLPHIYTHEHIEVPLEDYDSHLALLSMGYYGYAIKGGYTGFSIVYGTKVAIRQTTDNEENEDIVQLMQKRKSSSHKILPQDY
;
A
#
# COMPACT_ATOMS: atom_id res chain seq x y z
N MET A 1 -22.75 2.25 5.16
CA MET A 1 -23.58 1.03 5.18
C MET A 1 -23.02 0.04 6.20
N LYS A 2 -23.80 -0.34 7.22
CA LYS A 2 -23.46 -1.41 8.16
C LYS A 2 -24.13 -2.71 7.73
N LYS A 3 -23.38 -3.81 7.71
CA LYS A 3 -23.83 -5.17 7.33
C LYS A 3 -23.85 -6.06 8.57
N GLU A 4 -25.02 -6.51 8.99
CA GLU A 4 -25.16 -7.32 10.19
C GLU A 4 -26.34 -8.28 10.06
N LYS A 5 -26.14 -9.57 10.34
CA LYS A 5 -27.18 -10.62 10.30
C LYS A 5 -28.01 -10.62 8.99
N GLY A 6 -27.34 -10.43 7.84
CA GLY A 6 -27.98 -10.37 6.52
C GLY A 6 -28.66 -9.04 6.19
N ILE A 7 -28.72 -8.08 7.13
CA ILE A 7 -29.34 -6.77 6.95
C ILE A 7 -28.28 -5.75 6.54
N ARG A 8 -28.61 -4.92 5.54
CA ARG A 8 -27.86 -3.72 5.17
C ARG A 8 -28.61 -2.50 5.67
N LYS A 9 -27.99 -1.70 6.53
CA LYS A 9 -28.55 -0.43 7.03
C LYS A 9 -27.61 0.74 6.80
N ASN A 10 -28.18 1.91 6.57
CA ASN A 10 -27.42 3.16 6.58
C ASN A 10 -27.39 3.68 8.01
N VAL A 11 -26.19 3.96 8.50
CA VAL A 11 -25.94 4.56 9.80
C VAL A 11 -25.09 5.80 9.57
N LEU A 12 -25.34 6.83 10.36
CA LEU A 12 -24.50 8.01 10.37
C LEU A 12 -23.21 7.65 11.10
N CYS A 13 -22.07 7.86 10.44
CA CYS A 13 -20.77 7.76 11.09
C CYS A 13 -20.14 9.14 11.19
N THR A 14 -19.40 9.36 12.27
CA THR A 14 -18.56 10.56 12.44
C THR A 14 -17.10 10.18 12.31
N MET A 15 -16.26 11.13 11.89
CA MET A 15 -14.82 10.95 11.72
C MET A 15 -14.10 12.06 12.47
N ARG A 16 -13.15 11.70 13.33
CA ARG A 16 -12.36 12.66 14.12
C ARG A 16 -11.00 12.09 14.47
N LEU A 17 -10.09 12.96 14.91
CA LEU A 17 -8.86 12.52 15.56
C LEU A 17 -9.18 11.88 16.91
N LEU A 18 -8.41 10.85 17.24
CA LEU A 18 -8.43 10.23 18.56
C LEU A 18 -7.61 11.06 19.53
N ALA A 19 -8.11 11.18 20.75
CA ALA A 19 -7.40 11.74 21.89
C ALA A 19 -6.91 10.61 22.80
N GLU A 20 -6.08 10.93 23.79
CA GLU A 20 -5.53 9.96 24.74
C GLU A 20 -6.60 9.09 25.43
N LYS A 21 -7.78 9.67 25.71
CA LYS A 21 -8.92 8.92 26.28
C LYS A 21 -9.48 7.81 25.38
N ASP A 22 -9.23 7.87 24.07
CA ASP A 22 -9.73 6.91 23.09
C ASP A 22 -8.75 5.72 22.89
N THR A 23 -7.54 5.82 23.45
CA THR A 23 -6.48 4.80 23.33
C THR A 23 -6.97 3.39 23.66
N PRO A 24 -7.71 3.14 24.78
CA PRO A 24 -8.19 1.79 25.09
C PRO A 24 -9.07 1.20 23.98
N SER A 25 -10.00 2.00 23.44
CA SER A 25 -10.90 1.56 22.36
C SER A 25 -10.14 1.29 21.05
N ALA A 26 -9.11 2.09 20.75
CA ALA A 26 -8.27 1.88 19.59
C ALA A 26 -7.46 0.58 19.68
N LEU A 27 -6.87 0.31 20.85
CA LEU A 27 -6.12 -0.92 21.13
C LEU A 27 -7.03 -2.16 21.10
N ASP A 28 -8.25 -2.06 21.63
CA ASP A 28 -9.22 -3.14 21.60
C ASP A 28 -9.67 -3.47 20.18
N LEU A 29 -9.97 -2.45 19.37
CA LEU A 29 -10.29 -2.63 17.95
C LEU A 29 -9.11 -3.25 17.20
N HIS A 30 -7.89 -2.76 17.44
CA HIS A 30 -6.68 -3.31 16.85
C HIS A 30 -6.50 -4.78 17.18
N ARG A 31 -6.50 -5.14 18.47
CA ARG A 31 -6.39 -6.53 18.94
C ARG A 31 -7.43 -7.43 18.28
N LYS A 32 -8.70 -6.99 18.24
CA LYS A 32 -9.79 -7.75 17.63
C LYS A 32 -9.51 -8.04 16.15
N ILE A 33 -9.16 -7.02 15.37
CA ILE A 33 -8.95 -7.18 13.92
C ILE A 33 -7.69 -8.00 13.64
N THR A 34 -6.62 -7.84 14.43
CA THR A 34 -5.42 -8.67 14.33
C THR A 34 -5.75 -10.15 14.53
N LEU A 35 -6.52 -10.48 15.56
CA LEU A 35 -6.96 -11.86 15.83
C LEU A 35 -7.87 -12.41 14.71
N GLU A 36 -8.72 -11.57 14.11
CA GLU A 36 -9.55 -11.97 12.96
C GLU A 36 -8.73 -12.28 11.71
N ILE A 37 -7.60 -11.57 11.50
CA ILE A 37 -6.71 -11.80 10.35
C ILE A 37 -5.83 -13.03 10.61
N GLY A 38 -5.21 -13.11 11.80
CA GLY A 38 -4.47 -14.29 12.27
C GLY A 38 -3.18 -14.65 11.52
N ASP A 39 -2.83 -13.90 10.47
CA ASP A 39 -1.66 -14.16 9.62
C ASP A 39 -0.75 -12.92 9.55
N GLU A 40 0.42 -13.02 10.18
CA GLU A 40 1.44 -11.95 10.21
C GLU A 40 2.02 -11.64 8.83
N ASN A 41 1.93 -12.57 7.88
CA ASN A 41 2.31 -12.33 6.50
C ASN A 41 1.31 -11.38 5.80
N ILE A 42 0.05 -11.32 6.25
CA ILE A 42 -0.97 -10.42 5.70
C ILE A 42 -1.01 -9.07 6.45
N PHE A 43 -0.89 -9.11 7.78
CA PHE A 43 -0.99 -7.94 8.64
C PHE A 43 -0.07 -8.06 9.87
N CYS A 44 0.86 -7.12 10.03
CA CYS A 44 1.73 -7.05 11.21
C CYS A 44 0.94 -6.48 12.40
N ALA A 45 1.05 -7.13 13.55
CA ALA A 45 0.39 -6.71 14.79
C ALA A 45 1.12 -5.58 15.53
N GLU A 46 2.36 -5.26 15.16
CA GLU A 46 3.05 -4.11 15.73
C GLU A 46 2.32 -2.82 15.35
N HIS A 47 2.20 -1.89 16.29
CA HIS A 47 1.44 -0.66 16.09
C HIS A 47 2.04 0.53 16.82
N THR A 48 1.68 1.71 16.35
CA THR A 48 2.13 3.02 16.83
C THR A 48 1.03 3.81 17.55
N ILE A 49 -0.16 3.22 17.76
CA ILE A 49 -1.39 3.92 18.21
C ILE A 49 -1.13 4.93 19.34
N GLU A 50 -0.52 4.49 20.43
CA GLU A 50 -0.24 5.33 21.60
C GLU A 50 0.76 6.44 21.27
N GLU A 51 1.89 6.10 20.64
CA GLU A 51 2.91 7.05 20.25
C GLU A 51 2.38 8.12 19.28
N SER A 52 1.57 7.69 18.32
CA SER A 52 0.90 8.57 17.35
C SER A 52 -0.05 9.52 18.07
N ILE A 53 -0.89 9.05 18.99
CA ILE A 53 -1.81 9.90 19.76
C ILE A 53 -1.04 10.89 20.66
N LEU A 54 0.11 10.48 21.20
CA LEU A 54 0.95 11.28 22.10
C LEU A 54 1.95 12.21 21.38
N GLY A 55 1.76 12.46 20.08
CA GLY A 55 2.45 13.52 19.36
C GLY A 55 3.53 13.06 18.38
N LYS A 56 3.80 11.76 18.24
CA LYS A 56 4.65 11.21 17.15
C LYS A 56 3.86 10.94 15.85
N GLY A 57 2.61 11.39 15.79
CA GLY A 57 1.70 11.06 14.70
C GLY A 57 0.29 11.59 14.97
N PHE A 58 -0.70 10.91 14.42
CA PHE A 58 -2.09 11.02 14.84
C PHE A 58 -2.87 9.79 14.40
N VAL A 59 -4.04 9.56 15.02
CA VAL A 59 -4.94 8.47 14.65
C VAL A 59 -6.30 9.06 14.28
N ILE A 60 -6.78 8.73 13.08
CA ILE A 60 -8.15 9.06 12.65
C ILE A 60 -9.06 7.92 13.07
N GLY A 61 -10.11 8.20 13.84
CA GLY A 61 -11.17 7.27 14.19
C GLY A 61 -12.47 7.54 13.45
N ILE A 62 -13.19 6.48 13.10
CA ILE A 62 -14.56 6.54 12.60
C ILE A 62 -15.48 5.87 13.60
N PHE A 63 -16.59 6.54 13.92
CA PHE A 63 -17.53 6.12 14.96
C PHE A 63 -18.93 5.89 14.41
N ASP A 64 -19.59 4.80 14.83
CA ASP A 64 -21.04 4.58 14.76
C ASP A 64 -21.61 4.90 16.15
N SER A 65 -22.22 6.08 16.29
CA SER A 65 -22.47 6.71 17.61
C SER A 65 -21.18 6.82 18.43
N ASP A 66 -21.06 6.13 19.57
CA ASP A 66 -19.86 6.12 20.42
C ASP A 66 -18.94 4.93 20.15
N TYR A 67 -19.31 4.04 19.22
CA TYR A 67 -18.55 2.83 18.94
C TYR A 67 -17.51 3.08 17.84
N LEU A 68 -16.23 2.88 18.17
CA LEU A 68 -15.13 3.00 17.23
C LEU A 68 -15.12 1.82 16.25
N VAL A 69 -15.35 2.09 14.96
CA VAL A 69 -15.54 1.05 13.93
C VAL A 69 -14.38 0.96 12.94
N ALA A 70 -13.55 1.98 12.86
CA ALA A 70 -12.34 1.97 12.06
C ALA A 70 -11.32 2.96 12.62
N ILE A 71 -10.05 2.64 12.43
CA ILE A 71 -8.95 3.57 12.68
C ILE A 71 -7.97 3.58 11.52
N ARG A 72 -7.29 4.71 11.34
CA ARG A 72 -6.07 4.84 10.57
C ARG A 72 -5.00 5.48 11.44
N ALA A 73 -3.87 4.81 11.59
CA ALA A 73 -2.69 5.34 12.27
C ALA A 73 -1.73 5.97 11.26
N ILE A 74 -1.16 7.12 11.65
CA ILE A 74 -0.14 7.85 10.91
C ILE A 74 0.99 8.15 11.88
N SER A 75 2.23 7.99 11.42
CA SER A 75 3.43 8.31 12.19
C SER A 75 4.34 9.25 11.42
N TYR A 76 5.02 10.14 12.12
CA TYR A 76 6.08 10.97 11.58
C TYR A 76 7.28 11.07 12.53
N GLY A 77 7.40 10.08 13.44
CA GLY A 77 8.53 9.90 14.34
C GLY A 77 8.71 8.43 14.72
N GLY A 78 9.78 8.13 15.45
CA GLY A 78 10.11 6.77 15.89
C GLY A 78 10.66 5.87 14.79
N LYS A 79 10.73 4.57 15.08
CA LYS A 79 11.40 3.54 14.25
C LYS A 79 10.88 3.50 12.81
N TYR A 80 9.56 3.55 12.61
CA TYR A 80 8.99 3.43 11.26
C TYR A 80 9.33 4.63 10.37
N MET A 81 9.51 5.81 10.96
CA MET A 81 9.98 6.98 10.22
C MET A 81 11.43 6.82 9.73
N GLU A 82 12.31 6.27 10.58
CA GLU A 82 13.70 5.96 10.19
C GLU A 82 13.76 4.92 9.07
N GLU A 83 12.90 3.91 9.11
CA GLU A 83 12.77 2.93 8.04
C GLU A 83 12.24 3.55 6.74
N ALA A 84 11.22 4.41 6.82
CA ALA A 84 10.67 5.11 5.66
C ALA A 84 11.71 6.01 4.98
N GLN A 85 12.56 6.71 5.76
CA GLN A 85 13.67 7.51 5.21
C GLN A 85 14.68 6.64 4.45
N LYS A 86 15.00 5.45 4.96
CA LYS A 86 15.89 4.48 4.29
C LYS A 86 15.25 3.89 3.03
N ASP A 87 13.95 3.63 3.08
CA ASP A 87 13.22 3.04 1.96
C ASP A 87 13.09 4.01 0.78
N LEU A 88 12.72 5.27 1.04
CA LEU A 88 12.46 6.24 -0.02
C LEU A 88 13.74 6.90 -0.58
N GLN A 89 14.85 6.86 0.16
CA GLN A 89 16.16 7.41 -0.26
C GLN A 89 16.09 8.86 -0.78
N LEU A 90 15.20 9.67 -0.22
CA LEU A 90 15.00 11.06 -0.64
C LEU A 90 16.22 11.92 -0.31
N HIS A 91 16.35 13.02 -1.06
CA HIS A 91 17.32 14.07 -0.76
C HIS A 91 17.16 14.53 0.71
N PRO A 92 18.24 14.83 1.44
CA PRO A 92 18.16 15.21 2.86
C PRO A 92 17.16 16.32 3.17
N SER A 93 17.00 17.31 2.29
CA SER A 93 16.01 18.39 2.45
C SER A 93 14.56 17.93 2.45
N GLU A 94 14.25 16.76 1.90
CA GLU A 94 12.88 16.23 1.79
C GLU A 94 12.52 15.28 2.94
N ARG A 95 13.49 14.85 3.77
CA ARG A 95 13.30 13.76 4.74
C ARG A 95 12.36 14.13 5.89
N ASP A 96 12.37 15.40 6.30
CA ASP A 96 11.50 15.90 7.37
C ASP A 96 10.03 16.03 6.92
N HIS A 97 9.78 15.90 5.62
CA HIS A 97 8.45 15.99 5.02
C HIS A 97 7.80 14.62 4.78
N ILE A 98 8.38 13.54 5.32
CA ILE A 98 7.81 12.19 5.24
C ILE A 98 6.77 11.97 6.35
N ALA A 99 5.70 11.26 6.00
CA ALA A 99 4.78 10.64 6.95
C ALA A 99 4.55 9.17 6.58
N VAL A 100 4.49 8.30 7.58
CA VAL A 100 4.20 6.88 7.43
C VAL A 100 2.71 6.64 7.64
N MET A 101 2.07 6.10 6.61
CA MET A 101 0.67 5.66 6.63
C MET A 101 0.63 4.21 7.14
N ASP A 102 0.83 4.04 8.46
CA ASP A 102 1.10 2.76 9.12
C ASP A 102 0.07 1.67 8.76
N PHE A 103 -1.17 1.85 9.19
CA PHE A 103 -2.23 0.90 8.90
C PHE A 103 -3.61 1.55 8.93
N CYS A 104 -4.59 0.84 8.34
CA CYS A 104 -6.00 1.15 8.46
C CYS A 104 -6.77 -0.14 8.68
N ILE A 105 -7.52 -0.19 9.78
CA ILE A 105 -8.34 -1.35 10.15
C ILE A 105 -9.80 -0.94 10.25
N THR A 106 -10.69 -1.87 9.95
CA THR A 106 -12.13 -1.61 9.90
C THR A 106 -12.90 -2.86 10.31
N GLU A 107 -13.87 -2.66 11.20
CA GLU A 107 -14.88 -3.64 11.58
C GLU A 107 -15.51 -4.32 10.37
N LYS A 108 -15.65 -5.65 10.42
CA LYS A 108 -16.16 -6.46 9.30
C LYS A 108 -17.50 -5.95 8.77
N ALA A 109 -18.39 -5.53 9.68
CA ALA A 109 -19.71 -4.98 9.35
C ALA A 109 -19.65 -3.68 8.52
N PHE A 110 -18.53 -2.96 8.56
CA PHE A 110 -18.31 -1.68 7.89
C PHE A 110 -17.37 -1.77 6.68
N ARG A 111 -16.87 -2.96 6.33
CA ARG A 111 -16.00 -3.14 5.16
C ARG A 111 -16.76 -2.91 3.83
N GLY A 112 -16.06 -2.34 2.86
CA GLY A 112 -16.59 -2.00 1.54
C GLY A 112 -17.30 -0.64 1.47
N ASN A 113 -17.08 0.25 2.45
CA ASN A 113 -17.62 1.63 2.46
C ASN A 113 -16.57 2.70 2.11
N TYR A 114 -15.49 2.34 1.41
CA TYR A 114 -14.40 3.27 1.05
C TYR A 114 -13.72 4.00 2.24
N ILE A 115 -13.88 3.48 3.46
CA ILE A 115 -13.32 4.06 4.69
C ILE A 115 -11.81 4.32 4.57
N GLN A 116 -11.06 3.35 4.03
CA GLN A 116 -9.63 3.49 3.85
C GLN A 116 -9.27 4.67 2.93
N HIS A 117 -10.08 4.94 1.92
CA HIS A 117 -9.90 6.06 0.99
C HIS A 117 -10.26 7.40 1.63
N PHE A 118 -11.40 7.50 2.32
CA PHE A 118 -11.78 8.74 3.01
C PHE A 118 -10.79 9.14 4.09
N THR A 119 -10.24 8.16 4.82
CA THR A 119 -9.20 8.42 5.81
C THR A 119 -7.86 8.79 5.19
N PHE A 120 -7.55 8.38 3.94
CA PHE A 120 -6.40 8.93 3.20
C PHE A 120 -6.60 10.41 2.90
N LEU A 121 -7.74 10.79 2.32
CA LEU A 121 -8.02 12.20 2.00
C LEU A 121 -7.97 13.08 3.26
N LYS A 122 -8.53 12.61 4.37
CA LYS A 122 -8.46 13.34 5.64
C LYS A 122 -7.03 13.44 6.19
N ALA A 123 -6.23 12.39 6.06
CA ALA A 123 -4.83 12.43 6.48
C ALA A 123 -4.00 13.39 5.61
N GLU A 124 -4.21 13.38 4.29
CA GLU A 124 -3.54 14.29 3.35
C GLU A 124 -3.85 15.76 3.67
N GLU A 125 -5.11 16.07 3.99
CA GLU A 125 -5.53 17.41 4.44
C GLU A 125 -4.80 17.87 5.72
N ILE A 126 -4.56 16.94 6.66
CA ILE A 126 -3.91 17.25 7.94
C ILE A 126 -2.38 17.37 7.78
N LEU A 127 -1.79 16.56 6.90
CA LEU A 127 -0.34 16.46 6.75
C LEU A 127 0.24 17.59 5.91
N TYR A 128 -0.49 18.05 4.90
CA TYR A 128 -0.02 19.09 3.98
C TYR A 128 -0.22 20.50 4.57
N PRO A 129 0.75 21.43 4.44
CA PRO A 129 1.97 21.37 3.63
C PRO A 129 3.22 20.83 4.35
N GLU A 130 3.15 20.48 5.63
CA GLU A 130 4.34 20.13 6.43
C GLU A 130 4.91 18.77 6.03
N ARG A 131 4.05 17.83 5.64
CA ARG A 131 4.41 16.47 5.22
C ARG A 131 3.66 16.10 3.97
N TYR A 132 4.42 15.81 2.92
CA TYR A 132 3.88 15.55 1.60
C TYR A 132 4.47 14.31 0.95
N HIS A 133 5.46 13.65 1.56
CA HIS A 133 5.92 12.33 1.13
C HIS A 133 5.28 11.25 2.00
N LEU A 134 4.28 10.58 1.47
CA LEU A 134 3.58 9.51 2.18
C LEU A 134 4.22 8.17 1.86
N HIS A 135 4.63 7.45 2.89
CA HIS A 135 5.18 6.09 2.84
C HIS A 135 4.16 5.08 3.38
N SER A 136 4.12 3.88 2.83
CA SER A 136 3.38 2.76 3.38
C SER A 136 4.03 1.44 2.97
N THR A 137 3.85 0.38 3.76
CA THR A 137 4.27 -0.97 3.38
C THR A 137 3.05 -1.90 3.33
N ILE A 138 2.97 -2.75 2.31
CA ILE A 138 1.82 -3.64 2.15
C ILE A 138 2.29 -5.02 1.69
N SER A 139 1.74 -6.06 2.33
CA SER A 139 1.95 -7.44 1.89
C SER A 139 1.40 -7.64 0.48
N PRO A 140 2.14 -8.30 -0.43
CA PRO A 140 1.60 -8.75 -1.72
C PRO A 140 0.32 -9.59 -1.56
N LEU A 141 0.18 -10.32 -0.45
CA LEU A 141 -1.01 -11.13 -0.14
C LEU A 141 -2.22 -10.29 0.30
N ASN A 142 -2.01 -9.04 0.73
CA ASN A 142 -3.08 -8.14 1.16
C ASN A 142 -3.64 -7.31 -0.02
N ILE A 143 -4.20 -8.03 -1.00
CA ILE A 143 -4.65 -7.48 -2.29
C ILE A 143 -5.69 -6.37 -2.11
N PHE A 144 -6.56 -6.46 -1.09
CA PHE A 144 -7.57 -5.45 -0.82
C PHE A 144 -6.95 -4.12 -0.38
N SER A 145 -6.02 -4.16 0.58
CA SER A 145 -5.30 -2.97 1.02
C SER A 145 -4.46 -2.40 -0.13
N LEU A 146 -3.71 -3.27 -0.83
CA LEU A 146 -2.85 -2.85 -1.93
C LEU A 146 -3.65 -2.12 -3.03
N ARG A 147 -4.81 -2.68 -3.43
CA ARG A 147 -5.71 -2.04 -4.39
C ARG A 147 -6.20 -0.68 -3.90
N ASN A 148 -6.58 -0.56 -2.63
CA ASN A 148 -7.11 0.69 -2.08
C ASN A 148 -6.03 1.78 -1.99
N VAL A 149 -4.81 1.41 -1.61
CA VAL A 149 -3.68 2.35 -1.50
C VAL A 149 -3.25 2.84 -2.89
N LEU A 150 -3.11 1.94 -3.87
CA LEU A 150 -2.84 2.30 -5.27
C LEU A 150 -3.92 3.22 -5.85
N ARG A 151 -5.21 2.92 -5.62
CA ARG A 151 -6.34 3.79 -6.01
C ARG A 151 -6.35 5.15 -5.30
N SER A 152 -5.62 5.29 -4.20
CA SER A 152 -5.46 6.56 -3.49
C SER A 152 -4.24 7.36 -3.99
N GLY A 153 -3.60 6.91 -5.07
CA GLY A 153 -2.53 7.63 -5.78
C GLY A 153 -1.12 7.29 -5.33
N PHE A 154 -0.94 6.23 -4.53
CA PHE A 154 0.37 5.69 -4.22
C PHE A 154 0.90 4.84 -5.36
N LEU A 155 2.22 4.76 -5.45
CA LEU A 155 2.95 3.89 -6.36
C LEU A 155 3.78 2.89 -5.59
N ILE A 156 3.87 1.66 -6.08
CA ILE A 156 4.89 0.70 -5.64
C ILE A 156 6.22 1.17 -6.19
N VAL A 157 7.18 1.40 -5.29
CA VAL A 157 8.53 1.89 -5.60
C VAL A 157 9.63 0.88 -5.28
N ASP A 158 9.33 -0.13 -4.47
CA ASP A 158 10.29 -1.17 -4.07
C ASP A 158 9.56 -2.41 -3.53
N LEU A 159 10.29 -3.52 -3.39
CA LEU A 159 9.83 -4.77 -2.77
C LEU A 159 10.93 -5.29 -1.84
N LYS A 160 10.64 -5.39 -0.54
CA LYS A 160 11.63 -5.73 0.49
C LYS A 160 11.08 -6.66 1.55
N GLU A 161 11.96 -7.39 2.22
CA GLU A 161 11.64 -8.07 3.46
C GLU A 161 11.45 -7.07 4.62
N LYS A 162 10.38 -7.25 5.39
CA LYS A 162 10.02 -6.47 6.58
C LYS A 162 9.40 -7.40 7.62
N TYR A 163 9.30 -6.94 8.87
CA TYR A 163 8.51 -7.61 9.93
C TYR A 163 8.84 -9.10 10.11
N GLY A 164 10.12 -9.47 10.21
CA GLY A 164 10.51 -10.87 10.42
C GLY A 164 10.69 -11.70 9.14
N GLY A 165 10.97 -11.05 8.00
CA GLY A 165 11.33 -11.72 6.74
C GLY A 165 10.19 -11.79 5.71
N TYR A 166 9.05 -11.15 5.98
CA TYR A 166 7.94 -11.14 5.03
C TYR A 166 8.10 -10.06 3.98
N LEU A 167 7.88 -10.42 2.72
CA LEU A 167 7.91 -9.45 1.62
C LEU A 167 6.80 -8.41 1.77
N ARG A 168 7.16 -7.15 1.54
CA ARG A 168 6.27 -6.00 1.50
C ARG A 168 6.63 -5.14 0.29
N PHE A 169 5.62 -4.78 -0.48
CA PHE A 169 5.75 -3.63 -1.37
C PHE A 169 5.95 -2.38 -0.53
N ILE A 170 6.90 -1.55 -0.95
CA ILE A 170 7.08 -0.20 -0.45
C ILE A 170 6.30 0.73 -1.37
N LEU A 171 5.44 1.55 -0.78
CA LEU A 171 4.59 2.48 -1.51
C LEU A 171 4.91 3.92 -1.17
N HIS A 172 4.90 4.77 -2.18
CA HIS A 172 5.19 6.20 -2.06
C HIS A 172 4.13 7.04 -2.78
N LYS A 173 3.78 8.17 -2.19
CA LYS A 173 3.02 9.25 -2.82
C LYS A 173 3.65 10.59 -2.44
N ASP A 174 3.95 11.43 -3.43
CA ASP A 174 4.19 12.86 -3.20
C ASP A 174 2.88 13.62 -3.44
N ILE A 175 2.38 14.33 -2.42
CA ILE A 175 1.11 15.08 -2.51
C ILE A 175 1.26 16.32 -3.41
N ARG A 176 2.45 16.92 -3.49
CA ARG A 176 2.72 18.12 -4.31
C ARG A 176 2.74 17.78 -5.79
N THR A 177 3.34 16.63 -6.12
CA THR A 177 3.55 16.20 -7.49
C THR A 177 2.87 14.86 -7.71
N LEU A 178 1.78 14.87 -8.47
CA LEU A 178 1.22 13.61 -8.95
C LEU A 178 2.25 12.96 -9.88
N PRO A 179 2.69 11.73 -9.61
CA PRO A 179 3.66 11.08 -10.47
C PRO A 179 3.02 10.83 -11.85
N HIS A 180 3.56 11.48 -12.87
CA HIS A 180 3.18 11.23 -14.26
C HIS A 180 3.76 9.89 -14.70
N ILE A 181 2.94 8.85 -14.62
CA ILE A 181 3.26 7.54 -15.16
C ILE A 181 2.73 7.45 -16.59
N TYR A 182 3.59 7.02 -17.49
CA TYR A 182 3.21 6.61 -18.83
C TYR A 182 2.65 5.18 -18.79
N THR A 183 1.40 5.01 -19.22
CA THR A 183 0.62 3.76 -19.01
C THR A 183 0.23 3.03 -20.31
N HIS A 184 0.62 3.56 -21.47
CA HIS A 184 0.20 2.99 -22.77
C HIS A 184 0.81 1.61 -23.04
N GLU A 185 2.06 1.39 -22.63
CA GLU A 185 2.79 0.12 -22.76
C GLU A 185 3.08 -0.47 -21.38
N HIS A 186 2.03 -0.59 -20.57
CA HIS A 186 2.21 -1.15 -19.24
C HIS A 186 2.58 -2.63 -19.28
N ILE A 187 3.37 -3.04 -18.29
CA ILE A 187 3.76 -4.44 -18.11
C ILE A 187 2.92 -5.01 -16.96
N GLU A 188 2.28 -6.15 -17.21
CA GLU A 188 1.55 -6.89 -16.19
C GLU A 188 2.43 -8.01 -15.64
N VAL A 189 2.64 -8.00 -14.33
CA VAL A 189 3.41 -9.04 -13.63
C VAL A 189 2.52 -9.71 -12.60
N PRO A 190 2.36 -11.05 -12.61
CA PRO A 190 1.66 -11.78 -11.56
C PRO A 190 2.17 -11.42 -10.16
N LEU A 191 1.29 -11.33 -9.16
CA LEU A 191 1.66 -10.95 -7.79
C LEU A 191 2.74 -11.86 -7.18
N GLU A 192 2.77 -13.12 -7.60
CA GLU A 192 3.65 -14.15 -7.08
C GLU A 192 5.03 -14.15 -7.76
N ASP A 193 5.19 -13.41 -8.87
CA ASP A 193 6.46 -13.29 -9.61
C ASP A 193 7.32 -12.17 -9.02
N TYR A 194 7.86 -12.42 -7.83
CA TYR A 194 8.68 -11.46 -7.09
C TYR A 194 9.97 -11.07 -7.81
N ASP A 195 10.56 -11.97 -8.59
CA ASP A 195 11.77 -11.69 -9.38
C ASP A 195 11.50 -10.63 -10.46
N SER A 196 10.40 -10.79 -11.19
CA SER A 196 10.01 -9.80 -12.21
C SER A 196 9.59 -8.46 -11.59
N HIS A 197 8.98 -8.46 -10.39
CA HIS A 197 8.72 -7.23 -9.65
C HIS A 197 10.02 -6.48 -9.30
N LEU A 198 10.99 -7.18 -8.69
CA LEU A 198 12.29 -6.60 -8.35
C LEU A 198 13.02 -6.06 -9.58
N ALA A 199 13.03 -6.83 -10.68
CA ALA A 199 13.64 -6.42 -11.94
C ALA A 199 13.06 -5.09 -12.45
N LEU A 200 11.73 -5.00 -12.61
CA LEU A 200 11.08 -3.79 -13.10
C LEU A 200 11.30 -2.58 -12.17
N LEU A 201 11.21 -2.78 -10.85
CA LEU A 201 11.43 -1.72 -9.88
C LEU A 201 12.87 -1.18 -9.95
N SER A 202 13.88 -2.07 -10.11
CA SER A 202 15.27 -1.67 -10.31
C SER A 202 15.52 -0.92 -11.62
N MET A 203 14.71 -1.18 -12.66
CA MET A 203 14.72 -0.46 -13.94
C MET A 203 13.96 0.87 -13.88
N GLY A 204 13.44 1.27 -12.71
CA GLY A 204 12.74 2.54 -12.53
C GLY A 204 11.26 2.53 -12.97
N TYR A 205 10.66 1.35 -13.12
CA TYR A 205 9.21 1.22 -13.27
C TYR A 205 8.49 1.41 -11.94
N TYR A 206 7.23 1.81 -12.01
CA TYR A 206 6.35 2.00 -10.87
C TYR A 206 5.11 1.14 -11.02
N GLY A 207 4.81 0.34 -9.99
CA GLY A 207 3.55 -0.39 -9.92
C GLY A 207 2.42 0.58 -9.54
N TYR A 208 1.42 0.74 -10.39
CA TYR A 208 0.39 1.79 -10.21
C TYR A 208 -1.04 1.25 -10.10
N ALA A 209 -1.27 -0.01 -10.49
CA ALA A 209 -2.58 -0.63 -10.40
C ALA A 209 -2.48 -2.13 -10.16
N ILE A 210 -3.60 -2.71 -9.70
CA ILE A 210 -3.81 -4.17 -9.68
C ILE A 210 -4.88 -4.49 -10.70
N LYS A 211 -4.60 -5.47 -11.55
CA LYS A 211 -5.57 -6.06 -12.47
C LYS A 211 -5.94 -7.46 -11.99
N GLY A 212 -7.24 -7.75 -11.95
CA GLY A 212 -7.73 -9.10 -11.73
C GLY A 212 -7.93 -9.81 -13.07
N GLY A 213 -7.53 -11.07 -13.14
CA GLY A 213 -7.76 -11.96 -14.27
C GLY A 213 -8.26 -13.33 -13.81
N TYR A 214 -8.44 -14.25 -14.77
CA TYR A 214 -8.92 -15.60 -14.48
C TYR A 214 -7.93 -16.43 -13.64
N THR A 215 -6.63 -16.16 -13.77
CA THR A 215 -5.55 -16.93 -13.14
C THR A 215 -5.03 -16.31 -11.85
N GLY A 216 -5.55 -15.16 -11.42
CA GLY A 216 -5.08 -14.45 -10.23
C GLY A 216 -5.05 -12.92 -10.43
N PHE A 217 -4.16 -12.27 -9.70
CA PHE A 217 -3.98 -10.82 -9.76
C PHE A 217 -2.57 -10.47 -10.23
N SER A 218 -2.46 -9.38 -10.99
CA SER A 218 -1.20 -8.86 -11.48
C SER A 218 -1.05 -7.40 -11.07
N ILE A 219 0.20 -6.99 -10.80
CA ILE A 219 0.57 -5.59 -10.71
C ILE A 219 0.82 -5.06 -12.11
N VAL A 220 0.29 -3.87 -12.37
CA VAL A 220 0.48 -3.15 -13.62
C VAL A 220 1.55 -2.09 -13.41
N TYR A 221 2.61 -2.16 -14.20
CA TYR A 221 3.78 -1.28 -14.13
C TYR A 221 3.81 -0.29 -15.29
N GLY A 222 4.23 0.94 -15.01
CA GLY A 222 4.52 1.96 -16.02
C GLY A 222 5.78 2.75 -15.68
N THR A 223 6.23 3.62 -16.59
CA THR A 223 7.48 4.39 -16.43
C THR A 223 7.21 5.87 -16.18
N LYS A 224 8.17 6.59 -15.60
CA LYS A 224 8.13 8.06 -15.55
C LYS A 224 8.29 8.64 -16.95
N VAL A 225 7.50 9.65 -17.30
CA VAL A 225 7.51 10.32 -18.62
C VAL A 225 8.92 10.80 -19.04
N ALA A 226 9.77 11.21 -18.09
CA ALA A 226 11.13 11.68 -18.37
C ALA A 226 12.07 10.58 -18.91
N ILE A 227 11.83 9.30 -18.60
CA ILE A 227 12.70 8.18 -19.01
C ILE A 227 12.54 7.87 -20.51
N ARG A 228 11.35 8.09 -21.09
CA ARG A 228 11.10 7.83 -22.52
C ARG A 228 11.80 8.83 -23.45
N GLN A 229 11.98 10.08 -23.01
CA GLN A 229 12.73 11.07 -23.79
C GLN A 229 14.21 10.68 -23.98
N THR A 230 14.76 9.82 -23.12
CA THR A 230 16.13 9.32 -23.22
C THR A 230 16.25 7.94 -23.88
N THR A 231 15.23 7.09 -23.82
CA THR A 231 15.30 5.70 -24.31
C THR A 231 14.80 5.47 -25.73
N ASP A 232 14.23 6.48 -26.41
CA ASP A 232 13.80 6.38 -27.81
C ASP A 232 14.96 6.12 -28.80
N ASN A 233 16.23 6.12 -28.37
CA ASN A 233 17.38 5.90 -29.26
C ASN A 233 18.07 4.52 -29.20
N GLU A 234 18.05 3.73 -28.10
CA GLU A 234 18.93 2.52 -28.05
C GLU A 234 18.39 1.26 -27.32
N GLU A 235 17.40 1.32 -26.40
CA GLU A 235 17.12 0.17 -25.49
C GLU A 235 15.92 -0.73 -25.86
N ASN A 236 15.14 -0.39 -26.89
CA ASN A 236 13.90 -1.13 -27.24
C ASN A 236 14.14 -2.55 -27.78
N GLU A 237 15.37 -2.90 -28.21
CA GLU A 237 15.66 -4.25 -28.72
C GLU A 237 15.93 -5.28 -27.60
N ASP A 238 16.52 -4.87 -26.48
CA ASP A 238 16.97 -5.80 -25.43
C ASP A 238 15.82 -6.34 -24.56
N ILE A 239 14.84 -5.50 -24.24
CA ILE A 239 13.66 -5.90 -23.44
C ILE A 239 12.78 -6.89 -24.22
N VAL A 240 12.60 -6.66 -25.53
CA VAL A 240 11.83 -7.55 -26.40
C VAL A 240 12.52 -8.92 -26.54
N GLN A 241 13.85 -8.95 -26.65
CA GLN A 241 14.61 -10.21 -26.70
C GLN A 241 14.56 -11.00 -25.38
N LEU A 242 14.58 -10.34 -24.22
CA LEU A 242 14.44 -10.99 -22.92
C LEU A 242 13.07 -11.64 -22.72
N MET A 243 11.99 -10.99 -23.17
CA MET A 243 10.64 -11.55 -23.11
C MET A 243 10.41 -12.68 -24.12
N GLN A 244 11.06 -12.64 -25.29
CA GLN A 244 10.97 -13.70 -26.31
C GLN A 244 11.78 -14.94 -25.93
N LYS A 245 12.96 -14.81 -25.33
CA LYS A 245 13.77 -15.94 -24.83
C LYS A 245 13.06 -16.76 -23.74
N ARG A 246 12.25 -16.13 -22.89
CA ARG A 246 11.45 -16.84 -21.87
C ARG A 246 10.23 -17.58 -22.45
N LYS A 247 9.70 -17.16 -23.61
CA LYS A 247 8.62 -17.88 -24.30
C LYS A 247 9.12 -19.12 -25.06
N SER A 248 10.40 -19.20 -25.45
CA SER A 248 10.93 -20.35 -26.19
C SER A 248 11.43 -21.50 -25.31
N SER A 249 11.52 -21.32 -23.98
CA SER A 249 12.05 -22.33 -23.06
C SER A 249 10.97 -23.17 -22.35
N SER A 250 9.69 -23.06 -22.72
CA SER A 250 8.60 -23.85 -22.13
C SER A 250 7.92 -24.80 -23.13
N HIS A 251 8.68 -25.51 -23.96
CA HIS A 251 8.16 -26.64 -24.77
C HIS A 251 9.04 -27.89 -24.67
N LYS A 252 8.38 -29.01 -24.31
CA LYS A 252 8.82 -30.42 -24.17
C LYS A 252 9.58 -30.67 -22.86
N ILE A 253 9.17 -31.62 -22.00
CA ILE A 253 8.93 -33.04 -22.29
C ILE A 253 7.82 -33.58 -21.36
N LEU A 254 6.75 -34.14 -21.94
CA LEU A 254 5.92 -35.17 -21.30
C LEU A 254 6.40 -36.52 -21.86
N PRO A 255 6.70 -37.53 -21.04
CA PRO A 255 6.64 -38.92 -21.48
C PRO A 255 5.21 -39.41 -21.36
N GLN A 256 4.69 -39.94 -22.46
CA GLN A 256 3.53 -40.83 -22.48
C GLN A 256 3.88 -42.14 -21.76
N ASP A 257 2.89 -42.69 -21.06
CA ASP A 257 2.49 -44.10 -21.01
C ASP A 257 2.18 -44.62 -19.58
N TYR A 258 0.94 -45.14 -19.48
CA TYR A 258 0.25 -45.89 -18.41
C TYR A 258 -0.20 -45.16 -17.13
#